data_AF-X8AQC8-F1
#
_entry.id   AF-X8AQC8-F1
#
_cell.length_a   1.000
_cell.length_b   1.000
_cell.length_c   1.000
_cell.angle_alpha   90.00
_cell.angle_beta   90.00
_cell.angle_gamma   90.00
#
_symmetry.space_group_name_H-M   'P 1'
#
loop_
_entity.id
_entity.type
_entity.pdbx_description
1 polymer ?
#
loop_
_entity_poly.entity_id
_entity_poly.type
_entity_poly.pdbx_seq_one_letter_code
_entity_poly.pdbx_strand_id
1 'polypeptide(L)'
;MLEVALDGALLKFLLDEVEDPVCHQVFEKINNDESRHLAVDFEVLNMIGHAKARKLAIEFIGNIASPGLIIGALMYLPLLNRVRNELADMGMEPERLYNAVKRFKQLGERGDFTTRVPTYQVLKRHAAMVVNPRHPYHLLANTMVRLSDFYPKPLLKPVPSWFNELTHEPAA
;
A
#
# COMPACT_ATOMS: atom_id res chain seq x y z
N MET A 1 4.01 0.14 3.34
CA MET A 1 3.39 1.32 2.67
C MET A 1 1.90 1.09 2.44
N LEU A 2 1.53 -0.02 1.79
CA LEU A 2 0.13 -0.38 1.57
C LEU A 2 -0.62 -0.55 2.89
N GLU A 3 -0.03 -1.27 3.84
CA GLU A 3 -0.51 -1.45 5.23
C GLU A 3 -0.69 -0.12 5.98
N VAL A 4 0.35 0.72 6.06
CA VAL A 4 0.24 2.08 6.65
C VAL A 4 -0.85 2.95 6.00
N ALA A 5 -1.07 2.81 4.69
CA ALA A 5 -2.13 3.51 3.97
C ALA A 5 -3.51 2.91 4.23
N LEU A 6 -3.60 1.59 4.34
CA LEU A 6 -4.81 0.83 4.61
C LEU A 6 -5.25 1.09 6.07
N ASP A 7 -4.38 0.92 7.06
CA ASP A 7 -4.71 1.17 8.47
C ASP A 7 -4.98 2.65 8.76
N GLY A 8 -4.31 3.57 8.07
CA GLY A 8 -4.53 5.00 8.27
C GLY A 8 -5.84 5.52 7.67
N ALA A 9 -6.19 5.04 6.47
CA ALA A 9 -7.31 5.57 5.71
C ALA A 9 -8.59 4.72 5.85
N LEU A 10 -8.48 3.39 5.80
CA LEU A 10 -9.62 2.46 5.89
C LEU A 10 -10.19 2.44 7.30
N LEU A 11 -9.32 2.33 8.30
CA LEU A 11 -9.71 2.23 9.71
C LEU A 11 -10.38 3.53 10.18
N LYS A 12 -9.84 4.69 9.79
CA LYS A 12 -10.46 5.99 10.08
C LYS A 12 -11.77 6.21 9.31
N PHE A 13 -11.86 5.76 8.06
CA PHE A 13 -13.11 5.79 7.29
C PHE A 13 -14.21 4.94 7.93
N LEU A 14 -13.89 3.70 8.33
CA LEU A 14 -14.85 2.81 8.98
C LEU A 14 -15.32 3.33 10.34
N LEU A 15 -14.44 3.97 11.10
CA LEU A 15 -14.78 4.63 12.37
C LEU A 15 -15.68 5.87 12.16
N ASP A 16 -15.47 6.61 11.06
CA ASP A 16 -16.27 7.81 10.72
C ASP A 16 -17.66 7.45 10.15
N GLU A 17 -17.79 6.33 9.44
CA GLU A 17 -19.02 5.93 8.70
C GLU A 17 -19.95 5.00 9.51
N VAL A 18 -19.39 4.14 10.37
CA VAL A 18 -20.16 3.14 11.13
C VAL A 18 -20.29 3.57 12.58
N GLU A 19 -21.49 3.97 12.99
CA GLU A 19 -21.82 4.27 14.40
C GLU A 19 -22.14 2.98 15.19
N ASP A 20 -21.14 2.10 15.37
CA ASP A 20 -21.25 0.94 16.25
C ASP A 20 -20.13 0.95 17.31
N PRO A 21 -20.48 1.07 18.62
CA PRO A 21 -19.50 1.12 19.70
C PRO A 21 -18.69 -0.18 19.86
N VAL A 22 -19.20 -1.33 19.41
CA VAL A 22 -18.45 -2.61 19.44
C VAL A 22 -17.43 -2.62 18.31
N CYS A 23 -17.85 -2.24 17.11
CA CYS A 23 -16.99 -2.05 15.94
C CYS A 23 -15.80 -1.15 16.29
N HIS A 24 -16.04 0.01 16.90
CA HIS A 24 -14.99 0.95 17.31
C HIS A 24 -13.98 0.32 18.29
N GLN A 25 -14.43 -0.42 19.29
CA GLN A 25 -13.55 -1.08 20.26
C GLN A 25 -12.69 -2.19 19.63
N VAL A 26 -13.25 -2.95 18.69
CA VAL A 26 -12.50 -4.00 17.98
C VAL A 26 -11.44 -3.37 17.08
N PHE A 27 -11.82 -2.34 16.32
CA PHE A 27 -10.91 -1.62 15.44
C PHE A 27 -9.78 -0.91 16.20
N GLU A 28 -10.05 -0.37 17.38
CA GLU A 28 -9.01 0.19 18.25
C GLU A 28 -7.97 -0.87 18.64
N LYS A 29 -8.41 -2.08 18.99
CA LYS A 29 -7.50 -3.19 19.33
C LYS A 29 -6.69 -3.66 18.14
N ILE A 30 -7.32 -3.79 16.96
CA ILE A 30 -6.64 -4.14 15.71
C ILE A 30 -5.57 -3.09 15.40
N ASN A 31 -5.95 -1.80 15.39
CA ASN A 31 -5.02 -0.71 15.10
C ASN A 31 -3.84 -0.65 16.08
N ASN A 32 -4.06 -0.98 17.35
CA ASN A 32 -2.98 -1.06 18.34
C ASN A 32 -2.00 -2.20 18.06
N ASP A 33 -2.48 -3.33 17.54
CA ASP A 33 -1.62 -4.45 17.16
C ASP A 33 -0.85 -4.15 15.87
N GLU A 34 -1.52 -3.63 14.85
CA GLU A 34 -0.90 -3.21 13.58
C GLU A 34 0.14 -2.10 13.80
N SER A 35 -0.15 -1.13 14.68
CA SER A 35 0.83 -0.10 15.05
C SER A 35 2.09 -0.67 15.69
N ARG A 36 1.98 -1.79 16.43
CA ARG A 36 3.13 -2.50 17.00
C ARG A 36 3.90 -3.25 15.92
N HIS A 37 3.20 -3.90 14.99
CA HIS A 37 3.80 -4.58 13.85
C HIS A 37 4.63 -3.62 12.98
N LEU A 38 4.06 -2.47 12.65
CA LEU A 38 4.76 -1.41 11.90
C LEU A 38 6.01 -0.89 12.61
N ALA A 39 5.99 -0.77 13.94
CA ALA A 39 7.17 -0.35 14.70
C ALA A 39 8.32 -1.36 14.60
N VAL A 40 7.99 -2.65 14.66
CA VAL A 40 8.97 -3.73 14.49
C VAL A 40 9.57 -3.70 13.09
N ASP A 41 8.76 -3.50 12.05
CA ASP A 41 9.25 -3.42 10.66
C ASP A 41 10.28 -2.31 10.45
N PHE A 42 10.04 -1.12 11.01
CA PHE A 42 10.99 -0.01 10.90
C PHE A 42 12.27 -0.25 11.70
N GLU A 43 12.19 -0.94 12.83
CA GLU A 43 13.37 -1.34 13.60
C GLU A 43 14.20 -2.39 12.85
N VAL A 44 13.57 -3.40 12.26
CA VAL A 44 14.24 -4.37 11.38
C VAL A 44 14.89 -3.67 10.19
N LEU A 45 14.20 -2.69 9.59
CA LEU A 45 14.75 -1.91 8.48
C LEU A 45 15.98 -1.09 8.91
N ASN A 46 15.98 -0.55 10.12
CA ASN A 46 17.13 0.13 10.72
C ASN A 46 18.30 -0.85 10.93
N MET A 47 18.04 -2.05 11.48
CA MET A 47 19.02 -3.13 11.63
C MET A 47 19.66 -3.55 10.30
N ILE A 48 18.86 -3.69 9.24
CA ILE A 48 19.36 -3.98 7.89
C ILE A 48 20.30 -2.86 7.43
N GLY A 49 19.95 -1.60 7.70
CA GLY A 49 20.77 -0.42 7.39
C GLY A 49 22.16 -0.41 8.03
N HIS A 50 22.41 -1.18 9.10
CA HIS A 50 23.74 -1.34 9.68
C HIS A 50 24.72 -2.13 8.79
N ALA A 51 24.22 -2.88 7.81
CA ALA A 51 25.07 -3.64 6.91
C ALA A 51 25.95 -2.71 6.03
N LYS A 52 27.11 -3.22 5.59
CA LYS A 52 27.98 -2.50 4.65
C LYS A 52 27.21 -2.18 3.36
N ALA A 53 27.39 -0.97 2.83
CA ALA A 53 26.69 -0.52 1.62
C ALA A 53 26.84 -1.49 0.42
N ARG A 54 28.01 -2.13 0.27
CA ARG A 54 28.24 -3.18 -0.74
C ARG A 54 27.30 -4.37 -0.58
N LYS A 55 27.08 -4.84 0.65
CA LYS A 55 26.20 -5.98 0.92
C LYS A 55 24.74 -5.60 0.61
N LEU A 56 24.31 -4.42 1.06
CA LEU A 56 22.99 -3.88 0.75
C LEU A 56 22.74 -3.76 -0.76
N ALA A 57 23.73 -3.30 -1.52
CA ALA A 57 23.62 -3.21 -2.97
C ALA A 57 23.53 -4.58 -3.65
N ILE A 58 24.33 -5.56 -3.22
CA ILE A 58 24.30 -6.92 -3.77
C ILE A 58 22.96 -7.61 -3.47
N GLU A 59 22.48 -7.51 -2.23
CA GLU A 59 21.18 -8.07 -1.83
C GLU A 59 20.03 -7.38 -2.55
N PHE A 60 20.10 -6.06 -2.73
CA PHE A 60 19.12 -5.31 -3.51
C PHE A 60 19.08 -5.79 -4.97
N ILE A 61 20.23 -5.88 -5.65
CA ILE A 61 20.29 -6.32 -7.04
C ILE A 61 19.84 -7.78 -7.16
N GLY A 62 20.33 -8.66 -6.28
CA GLY A 62 20.04 -10.09 -6.32
C GLY A 62 18.57 -10.41 -6.07
N ASN A 63 17.92 -9.69 -5.15
CA ASN A 63 16.54 -9.97 -4.79
C ASN A 63 15.54 -9.11 -5.55
N ILE A 64 15.78 -7.81 -5.71
CA ILE A 64 14.80 -6.84 -6.23
C ILE A 64 14.91 -6.60 -7.72
N ALA A 65 16.11 -6.70 -8.31
CA ALA A 65 16.28 -6.58 -9.76
C ALA A 65 15.94 -7.87 -10.52
N SER A 66 15.25 -8.82 -9.88
CA SER A 66 14.78 -10.03 -10.54
C SER A 66 13.68 -9.69 -11.57
N PRO A 67 13.70 -10.28 -12.78
CA PRO A 67 12.70 -9.98 -13.82
C PRO A 67 11.25 -10.20 -13.36
N GLY A 68 11.03 -11.22 -12.51
CA GLY A 68 9.70 -11.52 -11.97
C GLY A 68 9.15 -10.40 -11.08
N LEU A 69 9.98 -9.81 -10.21
CA LEU A 69 9.55 -8.69 -9.37
C LEU A 69 9.35 -7.42 -10.18
N ILE A 70 10.17 -7.17 -11.20
CA ILE A 70 9.99 -6.00 -12.08
C ILE A 70 8.64 -6.10 -12.82
N ILE A 71 8.34 -7.26 -13.40
CA ILE A 71 7.05 -7.49 -14.06
C ILE A 71 5.91 -7.36 -13.05
N GLY A 72 6.04 -7.96 -11.86
CA GLY A 72 5.05 -7.84 -10.80
C GLY A 72 4.81 -6.39 -10.36
N ALA A 73 5.88 -5.61 -10.22
CA ALA A 73 5.81 -4.19 -9.87
C ALA A 73 5.09 -3.38 -10.96
N LEU A 74 5.36 -3.66 -12.24
CA LEU A 74 4.65 -3.04 -13.36
C LEU A 74 3.17 -3.39 -13.38
N MET A 75 2.83 -4.67 -13.16
CA MET A 75 1.43 -5.13 -13.06
C MET A 75 0.70 -4.54 -11.86
N TYR A 76 1.43 -4.20 -10.80
CA TYR A 76 0.87 -3.58 -9.59
C TYR A 76 0.47 -2.11 -9.79
N LEU A 77 1.15 -1.37 -10.68
CA LEU A 77 0.85 0.06 -10.93
C LEU A 77 -0.62 0.34 -11.28
N PRO A 78 -1.25 -0.34 -12.27
CA PRO A 78 -2.65 -0.09 -12.62
C PRO A 78 -3.61 -0.51 -11.51
N LEU A 79 -3.31 -1.60 -10.78
CA LEU A 79 -4.14 -2.07 -9.68
C LEU A 79 -4.19 -1.03 -8.56
N LEU A 80 -3.04 -0.50 -8.14
CA LEU A 80 -2.99 0.54 -7.13
C LEU A 80 -3.74 1.81 -7.56
N ASN A 81 -3.58 2.21 -8.82
CA ASN A 81 -4.25 3.39 -9.34
C ASN A 81 -5.77 3.19 -9.45
N ARG A 82 -6.23 1.99 -9.79
CA ARG A 82 -7.65 1.62 -9.80
C ARG A 82 -8.26 1.70 -8.40
N VAL A 83 -7.61 1.09 -7.41
CA VAL A 83 -8.04 1.19 -6.00
C VAL A 83 -8.09 2.66 -5.58
N ARG A 84 -7.05 3.46 -5.86
CA ARG A 84 -7.09 4.89 -5.54
C ARG A 84 -8.28 5.61 -6.17
N ASN A 85 -8.58 5.35 -7.44
CA ASN A 85 -9.71 5.98 -8.14
C ASN A 85 -11.04 5.55 -7.52
N GLU A 86 -11.22 4.26 -7.26
CA GLU A 86 -12.42 3.72 -6.58
C GLU A 86 -12.60 4.35 -5.19
N LEU A 87 -11.52 4.47 -4.42
CA LEU A 87 -11.53 5.13 -3.11
C LEU A 87 -11.90 6.62 -3.22
N ALA A 88 -11.40 7.32 -4.25
CA ALA A 88 -11.77 8.72 -4.52
C ALA A 88 -13.23 8.86 -4.95
N ASP A 89 -13.73 7.93 -5.77
CA ASP A 89 -15.14 7.87 -6.21
C ASP A 89 -16.09 7.58 -5.03
N MET A 90 -15.63 6.80 -4.05
CA MET A 90 -16.33 6.57 -2.77
C MET A 90 -16.27 7.77 -1.80
N GLY A 91 -15.70 8.90 -2.23
CA GLY A 91 -15.64 10.13 -1.42
C GLY A 91 -14.51 10.16 -0.40
N MET A 92 -13.55 9.21 -0.44
CA MET A 92 -12.38 9.33 0.42
C MET A 92 -11.42 10.41 -0.09
N GLU A 93 -11.25 11.43 0.74
CA GLU A 93 -10.30 12.53 0.59
C GLU A 93 -8.89 12.04 0.20
N PRO A 94 -8.35 12.44 -0.97
CA PRO A 94 -6.97 12.15 -1.40
C PRO A 94 -5.91 12.58 -0.37
N GLU A 95 -6.25 13.55 0.48
CA GLU A 95 -5.44 14.04 1.59
C GLU A 95 -5.14 12.94 2.63
N ARG A 96 -6.01 11.93 2.78
CA ARG A 96 -5.78 10.78 3.66
C ARG A 96 -4.61 9.93 3.18
N LEU A 97 -4.51 9.68 1.88
CA LEU A 97 -3.39 8.96 1.27
C LEU A 97 -2.08 9.75 1.42
N TYR A 98 -2.16 11.08 1.26
CA TYR A 98 -1.02 11.98 1.52
C TYR A 98 -0.52 11.86 2.97
N ASN A 99 -1.44 11.90 3.93
CA ASN A 99 -1.11 11.78 5.34
C ASN A 99 -0.48 10.43 5.69
N ALA A 100 -0.97 9.33 5.11
CA ALA A 100 -0.37 8.01 5.30
C ALA A 100 1.07 7.94 4.78
N VAL A 101 1.33 8.45 3.57
CA VAL A 101 2.69 8.49 3.00
C VAL A 101 3.61 9.40 3.80
N LYS A 102 3.09 10.53 4.31
CA LYS A 102 3.82 11.42 5.22
C LYS A 102 4.22 10.69 6.50
N ARG A 103 3.29 9.95 7.12
CA ARG A 103 3.56 9.14 8.33
C ARG A 103 4.61 8.06 8.05
N PHE A 104 4.51 7.35 6.93
CA PHE A 104 5.51 6.37 6.49
C PHE A 104 6.91 6.99 6.35
N LYS A 105 7.00 8.18 5.74
CA LYS A 105 8.27 8.91 5.61
C LYS A 105 8.83 9.29 6.98
N GLN A 106 8.00 9.87 7.86
CA GLN A 106 8.40 10.28 9.20
C GLN A 106 8.91 9.11 10.04
N LEU A 107 8.21 7.97 10.03
CA LEU A 107 8.61 6.78 10.77
C LEU A 107 9.93 6.20 10.25
N GLY A 108 10.10 6.12 8.92
CA GLY A 108 11.35 5.63 8.35
C GLY A 108 12.53 6.59 8.52
N GLU A 109 12.30 7.90 8.61
CA GLU A 109 13.35 8.90 8.88
C GLU A 109 13.77 8.97 10.35
N ARG A 110 13.06 8.30 11.26
CA ARG A 110 13.48 8.20 12.68
C ARG A 110 14.67 7.28 12.92
N GLY A 111 14.92 6.32 12.03
CA GLY A 111 16.05 5.40 12.16
C GLY A 111 17.33 5.97 11.56
N ASP A 112 18.44 5.89 12.30
CA ASP A 112 19.74 6.41 11.89
C ASP A 112 20.27 5.78 10.59
N PHE A 113 19.95 4.50 10.36
CA PHE A 113 20.48 3.73 9.24
C PHE A 113 19.43 3.32 8.21
N THR A 114 18.14 3.49 8.52
CA THR A 114 17.01 3.18 7.62
C THR A 114 17.14 3.84 6.26
N THR A 115 17.64 5.07 6.21
CA THR A 115 17.86 5.83 4.96
C THR A 115 18.92 5.22 4.04
N ARG A 116 19.78 4.33 4.54
CA ARG A 116 20.82 3.65 3.75
C ARG A 116 20.30 2.45 2.98
N VAL A 117 19.11 1.94 3.31
CA VAL A 117 18.52 0.77 2.66
C VAL A 117 17.97 1.16 1.28
N PRO A 118 18.49 0.59 0.16
CA PRO A 118 18.07 0.98 -1.18
C PRO A 118 16.57 0.73 -1.44
N THR A 119 16.04 -0.38 -0.93
CA THR A 119 14.61 -0.72 -1.03
C THR A 119 13.71 0.35 -0.42
N TYR A 120 14.08 0.84 0.77
CA TYR A 120 13.34 1.91 1.43
C TYR A 120 13.31 3.19 0.58
N GLN A 121 14.43 3.54 -0.05
CA GLN A 121 14.50 4.71 -0.93
C GLN A 121 13.62 4.56 -2.18
N VAL A 122 13.59 3.38 -2.78
CA VAL A 122 12.69 3.10 -3.93
C VAL A 122 11.22 3.22 -3.50
N LEU A 123 10.84 2.59 -2.39
CA LEU A 123 9.47 2.64 -1.88
C LEU A 123 9.05 4.06 -1.50
N LYS A 124 9.93 4.82 -0.83
CA LYS A 124 9.70 6.23 -0.47
C LYS A 124 9.47 7.11 -1.70
N ARG A 125 10.31 6.95 -2.73
CA ARG A 125 10.14 7.68 -4.00
C ARG A 125 8.84 7.30 -4.69
N HIS A 126 8.54 6.01 -4.77
CA HIS A 126 7.29 5.51 -5.34
C HIS A 126 6.06 6.08 -4.63
N ALA A 127 6.05 6.04 -3.30
CA ALA A 127 4.99 6.64 -2.48
C ALA A 127 4.77 8.13 -2.81
N ALA A 128 5.85 8.90 -2.92
CA ALA A 128 5.78 10.31 -3.25
C ALA A 128 5.24 10.57 -4.68
N MET A 129 5.60 9.71 -5.65
CA MET A 129 5.07 9.78 -7.01
C MET A 129 3.57 9.47 -7.07
N VAL A 130 3.11 8.48 -6.30
CA VAL A 130 1.69 8.07 -6.24
C VAL A 130 0.81 9.11 -5.59
N VAL A 131 1.33 9.88 -4.63
CA VAL A 131 0.54 10.88 -3.90
C VAL A 131 0.49 12.22 -4.64
N ASN A 132 1.54 12.59 -5.36
CA ASN A 132 1.59 13.87 -6.06
C ASN A 132 0.67 13.85 -7.30
N PRO A 133 -0.48 14.55 -7.30
CA PRO A 133 -1.45 14.48 -8.39
C PRO A 133 -0.89 14.99 -9.73
N ARG A 134 0.15 15.83 -9.69
CA ARG A 134 0.78 16.43 -10.88
C ARG A 134 1.92 15.59 -11.44
N HIS A 135 2.24 14.45 -10.82
CA HIS A 135 3.35 13.61 -11.27
C HIS A 135 2.97 12.85 -12.55
N PRO A 136 3.86 12.79 -13.57
CA PRO A 136 3.59 12.10 -14.85
C PRO A 136 3.33 10.60 -14.70
N TYR A 137 3.69 10.02 -13.54
CA TYR A 137 3.30 8.66 -13.16
C TYR A 137 1.80 8.40 -13.34
N HIS A 138 0.95 9.37 -13.01
CA HIS A 138 -0.50 9.20 -13.15
C HIS A 138 -0.94 9.11 -14.61
N LEU A 139 -0.22 9.73 -15.55
CA LEU A 139 -0.52 9.57 -16.98
C LEU A 139 -0.30 8.13 -17.40
N LEU A 140 0.89 7.57 -17.08
CA LEU A 140 1.22 6.18 -17.36
C LEU A 140 0.24 5.22 -16.70
N ALA A 141 0.01 5.40 -15.40
CA ALA A 141 -0.84 4.52 -14.63
C ALA A 141 -2.32 4.59 -15.08
N ASN A 142 -2.85 5.78 -15.41
CA ASN A 142 -4.20 5.92 -15.96
C ASN A 142 -4.32 5.31 -17.36
N THR A 143 -3.30 5.44 -18.21
CA THR A 143 -3.26 4.74 -19.50
C THR A 143 -3.27 3.23 -19.30
N MET A 144 -2.50 2.70 -18.35
CA MET A 144 -2.50 1.27 -18.03
C MET A 144 -3.85 0.78 -17.49
N VAL A 145 -4.51 1.55 -16.63
CA VAL A 145 -5.88 1.24 -16.16
C VAL A 145 -6.83 1.18 -17.36
N ARG A 146 -6.82 2.20 -18.21
CA ARG A 146 -7.67 2.24 -19.41
C ARG A 146 -7.41 1.07 -20.35
N LEU A 147 -6.14 0.67 -20.53
CA LEU A 147 -5.78 -0.51 -21.31
C LEU A 147 -6.29 -1.80 -20.65
N SER A 148 -6.25 -1.87 -19.32
CA SER A 148 -6.79 -3.02 -18.59
C SER A 148 -8.30 -3.17 -18.73
N ASP A 149 -9.04 -2.07 -18.92
CA ASP A 149 -10.48 -2.12 -19.16
C ASP A 149 -10.84 -2.71 -20.54
N PHE A 150 -9.91 -2.71 -21.49
CA PHE A 150 -10.05 -3.41 -22.77
C PHE A 150 -9.66 -4.90 -22.69
N TYR A 151 -9.25 -5.39 -21.52
CA TYR A 151 -8.87 -6.78 -21.36
C TYR A 151 -10.10 -7.70 -21.55
N PRO A 152 -10.06 -8.70 -22.44
CA PRO A 152 -11.21 -9.55 -22.72
C PRO A 152 -11.67 -10.32 -21.49
N LYS A 153 -12.94 -10.15 -21.10
CA LYS A 153 -13.57 -10.87 -19.98
C LYS A 153 -13.40 -12.41 -20.03
N PRO A 154 -13.41 -13.08 -21.20
CA PRO A 154 -13.19 -14.53 -21.28
C PRO A 154 -11.79 -15.01 -20.85
N LEU A 155 -10.80 -14.12 -20.81
CA LEU A 155 -9.44 -14.43 -20.35
C LEU A 155 -9.28 -14.27 -18.82
N LEU A 156 -10.28 -13.71 -18.14
CA LEU A 156 -10.29 -13.63 -16.68
C LEU A 156 -10.68 -14.99 -16.11
N LYS A 157 -10.02 -15.39 -15.02
CA LYS A 157 -10.43 -16.58 -14.28
C LYS A 157 -11.85 -16.35 -13.73
N PRO A 158 -12.71 -17.39 -13.71
CA PRO A 158 -14.03 -17.27 -13.12
C PRO A 158 -13.91 -16.88 -11.64
N VAL A 159 -14.84 -16.05 -11.19
CA VAL A 159 -14.92 -15.64 -9.78
C VAL A 159 -15.13 -16.89 -8.93
N PRO A 160 -14.40 -17.05 -7.81
CA PRO A 160 -14.61 -18.18 -6.91
C PRO A 160 -16.06 -18.24 -6.41
N SER A 161 -16.61 -19.45 -6.25
CA SER A 161 -18.01 -19.65 -5.86
C SER A 161 -18.38 -18.98 -4.53
N TRP A 162 -17.45 -19.00 -3.56
CA TRP A 162 -17.63 -18.41 -2.23
C TRP A 162 -17.80 -16.89 -2.25
N PHE A 163 -17.38 -16.20 -3.31
CA PHE A 163 -17.54 -14.75 -3.41
C PHE A 163 -19.02 -14.35 -3.49
N ASN A 164 -19.87 -15.19 -4.09
CA ASN A 164 -21.30 -14.96 -4.18
C ASN A 164 -22.03 -15.21 -2.85
N GLU A 165 -21.35 -15.81 -1.87
CA GLU A 165 -21.86 -16.06 -0.52
C GLU A 165 -21.58 -14.87 0.42
N LEU A 166 -20.75 -13.91 -0.01
CA LEU A 166 -20.50 -12.67 0.74
C LEU A 166 -21.73 -11.77 0.65
N THR A 167 -22.50 -11.71 1.72
CA THR A 167 -23.64 -10.79 1.84
C THR A 167 -23.46 -9.90 3.06
N HIS A 168 -24.07 -8.71 3.03
CA HIS A 168 -24.13 -7.81 4.18
C HIS A 168 -25.11 -8.32 5.26
N GLU A 169 -25.94 -9.31 4.92
CA GLU A 169 -26.87 -9.95 5.84
C GLU A 169 -26.12 -11.05 6.61
N PRO A 170 -26.24 -11.10 7.95
CA PRO A 170 -25.58 -12.10 8.76
C PRO A 170 -26.14 -13.48 8.42
N ALA A 171 -25.27 -14.39 7.98
CA ALA A 171 -25.59 -15.81 7.90
C ALA A 171 -25.68 -16.36 9.34
N ALA A 172 -26.86 -16.85 9.70
CA ALA A 172 -27.18 -17.41 11.02
C ALA A 172 -26.50 -18.75 11.30
#